data_AF-A0A963FE89-F1
#
_entry.id   AF-A0A963FE89-F1
#
_cell.length_a   1.000
_cell.length_b   1.000
_cell.length_c   1.000
_cell.angle_alpha   90.00
_cell.angle_beta   90.00
_cell.angle_gamma   90.00
#
_symmetry.space_group_name_H-M   'P 1'
#
loop_
_entity.id
_entity.type
_entity.pdbx_description
1 polymer ?
#
loop_
_entity_poly.entity_id
_entity_poly.type
_entity_poly.pdbx_seq_one_letter_code
_entity_poly.pdbx_strand_id
1 'polypeptide(L)'
;PDDRAPELNAIDATHDSVSLVWNRGAHASGYHLDRSSEGAIGFQRVTDRLEQGVSYVDRGLSPDTTYRYRLEYISDTGELLESNTATITTRSLPASCDPYFNDNVTHVSEGRARVWFGFTFARGSWDYMGLWNLFTETALFRDNDGFKVGVCPIGNGS
;
A
#
# COMPACT_ATOMS: atom_id res chain seq x y z
N PRO A 1 37.30 -19.46 5.98
CA PRO A 1 36.69 -18.12 6.05
C PRO A 1 35.19 -18.30 6.27
N ASP A 2 34.66 -17.73 7.35
CA ASP A 2 33.22 -17.80 7.64
C ASP A 2 32.51 -16.93 6.59
N ASP A 3 31.99 -17.58 5.54
CA ASP A 3 31.29 -16.92 4.45
C ASP A 3 29.89 -16.57 4.94
N ARG A 4 29.82 -15.51 5.77
CA ARG A 4 28.56 -15.10 6.38
C ARG A 4 27.68 -14.50 5.30
N ALA A 5 26.72 -15.29 4.86
CA ALA A 5 25.65 -14.87 3.96
C ALA A 5 25.00 -13.57 4.50
N PRO A 6 24.57 -12.67 3.59
CA PRO A 6 23.79 -11.49 3.98
C PRO A 6 22.49 -11.92 4.68
N GLU A 7 22.11 -11.19 5.71
CA GLU A 7 20.88 -11.39 6.48
C GLU A 7 19.83 -10.38 6.01
N LEU A 8 18.91 -10.85 5.18
CA LEU A 8 17.81 -10.06 4.63
C LEU A 8 16.66 -9.96 5.62
N ASN A 9 16.17 -8.74 5.82
CA ASN A 9 15.02 -8.43 6.65
C ASN A 9 14.02 -7.55 5.88
N ALA A 10 12.74 -7.89 5.99
CA ALA A 10 11.65 -7.01 5.60
C ALA A 10 11.19 -6.25 6.84
N ILE A 11 11.37 -4.92 6.84
CA ILE A 11 11.24 -4.10 8.05
C ILE A 11 9.97 -3.26 8.08
N ASP A 12 9.37 -2.99 6.92
CA ASP A 12 8.11 -2.27 6.83
C ASP A 12 7.38 -2.62 5.53
N ALA A 13 6.06 -2.46 5.54
CA ALA A 13 5.24 -2.61 4.35
C ALA A 13 4.12 -1.55 4.34
N THR A 14 3.88 -0.95 3.18
CA THR A 14 2.65 -0.24 2.88
C THR A 14 1.65 -1.21 2.22
N HIS A 15 0.58 -0.68 1.64
CA HIS A 15 -0.34 -1.47 0.84
C HIS A 15 0.22 -1.85 -0.55
N ASP A 16 1.23 -1.14 -1.03
CA ASP A 16 1.77 -1.24 -2.39
C ASP A 16 3.31 -1.33 -2.44
N SER A 17 3.98 -1.38 -1.28
CA SER A 17 5.43 -1.43 -1.20
C SER A 17 5.94 -2.16 0.04
N VAL A 18 7.17 -2.68 -0.06
CA VAL A 18 7.91 -3.33 1.03
C VAL A 18 9.30 -2.72 1.12
N SER A 19 9.72 -2.37 2.34
CA SER A 19 11.07 -1.91 2.64
C SER A 19 11.93 -3.06 3.16
N LEU A 20 13.03 -3.33 2.46
CA LEU A 20 13.98 -4.39 2.74
C LEU A 20 15.33 -3.79 3.16
N VAL A 21 15.99 -4.43 4.11
CA VAL A 21 17.35 -4.10 4.54
C VAL A 21 18.15 -5.39 4.77
N TRP A 22 19.46 -5.33 4.55
CA TRP A 22 20.36 -6.43 4.81
C TRP A 22 21.74 -5.94 5.23
N ASN A 23 22.50 -6.75 5.96
CA ASN A 23 23.92 -6.48 6.15
C ASN A 23 24.71 -6.88 4.89
N ARG A 24 25.85 -6.22 4.68
CA ARG A 24 26.82 -6.70 3.69
C ARG A 24 27.34 -8.07 4.13
N GLY A 25 27.22 -9.06 3.24
CA GLY A 25 27.93 -10.33 3.34
C GLY A 25 29.43 -10.09 3.19
N ALA A 26 30.25 -10.85 3.90
CA ALA A 26 31.70 -10.60 4.01
C ALA A 26 32.45 -10.66 2.67
N HIS A 27 31.91 -11.41 1.70
CA HIS A 27 32.51 -11.68 0.39
C HIS A 27 31.54 -11.43 -0.77
N ALA A 28 30.57 -10.54 -0.58
CA ALA A 28 29.56 -10.26 -1.59
C ALA A 28 29.95 -9.03 -2.42
N SER A 29 30.15 -9.22 -3.72
CA SER A 29 30.48 -8.17 -4.69
C SER A 29 29.24 -7.48 -5.29
N GLY A 30 28.07 -8.08 -5.14
CA GLY A 30 26.79 -7.51 -5.53
C GLY A 30 25.62 -8.39 -5.15
N TYR A 31 24.42 -7.84 -5.28
CA TYR A 31 23.16 -8.50 -4.94
C TYR A 31 22.14 -8.42 -6.08
N HIS A 32 21.38 -9.49 -6.19
CA HIS A 32 20.15 -9.59 -6.93
C HIS A 32 19.02 -9.82 -5.94
N LEU A 33 17.91 -9.09 -6.10
CA LEU A 33 16.73 -9.28 -5.28
C LEU A 33 15.70 -10.08 -6.07
N ASP A 34 15.28 -11.21 -5.51
CA ASP A 34 14.16 -11.98 -6.04
C ASP A 34 12.96 -11.95 -5.09
N ARG A 35 11.76 -12.06 -5.67
CA ARG A 35 10.47 -12.04 -4.98
C ARG A 35 9.58 -13.17 -5.43
N SER A 36 8.86 -13.77 -4.51
CA SER A 36 7.74 -14.67 -4.75
C SER A 36 6.49 -14.12 -4.07
N SER A 37 5.38 -13.99 -4.79
CA SER A 37 4.09 -13.65 -4.18
C SER A 37 3.37 -14.90 -3.70
N GLU A 38 2.40 -14.73 -2.82
CA GLU A 38 1.47 -15.79 -2.45
C GLU A 38 0.83 -16.42 -3.69
N GLY A 39 0.80 -17.77 -3.72
CA GLY A 39 0.30 -18.53 -4.87
C GLY A 39 1.22 -18.57 -6.10
N ALA A 40 2.33 -17.82 -6.13
CA ALA A 40 3.29 -17.91 -7.24
C ALA A 40 4.14 -19.18 -7.18
N ILE A 41 4.56 -19.65 -8.35
CA ILE A 41 5.51 -20.75 -8.49
C ILE A 41 6.92 -20.14 -8.54
N GLY A 42 7.67 -20.30 -7.45
CA GLY A 42 9.07 -19.88 -7.37
C GLY A 42 9.28 -18.37 -7.20
N PHE A 43 10.54 -17.96 -7.31
CA PHE A 43 11.00 -16.57 -7.17
C PHE A 43 11.24 -15.94 -8.55
N GLN A 44 10.96 -14.65 -8.67
CA GLN A 44 11.21 -13.83 -9.86
C GLN A 44 12.13 -12.66 -9.52
N ARG A 45 13.04 -12.33 -10.44
CA ARG A 45 13.97 -11.21 -10.28
C ARG A 45 13.23 -9.88 -10.23
N VAL A 46 13.40 -9.14 -9.13
CA VAL A 46 12.90 -7.77 -8.97
C VAL A 46 13.93 -6.77 -9.49
N THR A 47 15.20 -6.95 -9.10
CA THR A 47 16.30 -6.10 -9.54
C THR A 47 17.63 -6.84 -9.44
N ASP A 48 18.57 -6.50 -10.31
CA ASP A 48 19.92 -7.08 -10.40
C ASP A 48 21.04 -6.05 -10.24
N ARG A 49 20.70 -4.82 -9.82
CA ARG A 49 21.62 -3.67 -9.81
C ARG A 49 21.96 -3.18 -8.40
N LEU A 50 22.15 -4.10 -7.46
CA LEU A 50 22.42 -3.79 -6.06
C LEU A 50 23.89 -4.08 -5.73
N GLU A 51 24.83 -3.35 -6.33
CA GLU A 51 26.27 -3.57 -6.14
C GLU A 51 26.77 -3.06 -4.78
N GLN A 52 26.18 -1.97 -4.27
CA GLN A 52 26.57 -1.33 -3.00
C GLN A 52 25.41 -1.18 -2.02
N GLY A 53 24.17 -1.47 -2.45
CA GLY A 53 22.96 -1.30 -1.65
C GLY A 53 22.91 -2.28 -0.48
N VAL A 54 22.45 -1.79 0.67
CA VAL A 54 22.08 -2.58 1.86
C VAL A 54 20.59 -2.45 2.18
N SER A 55 19.84 -1.88 1.22
CA SER A 55 18.41 -1.62 1.34
C SER A 55 17.78 -1.52 -0.03
N TYR A 56 16.51 -1.90 -0.12
CA TYR A 56 15.70 -1.74 -1.32
C TYR A 56 14.25 -1.51 -0.94
N VAL A 57 13.55 -0.68 -1.72
CA VAL A 57 12.10 -0.52 -1.60
C VAL A 57 11.45 -1.08 -2.84
N ASP A 58 10.80 -2.22 -2.69
CA ASP A 58 10.02 -2.85 -3.74
C ASP A 58 8.63 -2.21 -3.79
N ARG A 59 8.18 -1.78 -4.98
CA ARG A 59 6.95 -0.99 -5.18
C ARG A 59 6.05 -1.62 -6.24
N GLY A 60 4.79 -1.20 -6.28
CA GLY A 60 3.80 -1.70 -7.23
C GLY A 60 3.28 -3.08 -6.84
N LEU A 61 3.23 -3.35 -5.53
CA LEU A 61 2.72 -4.59 -4.95
C LEU A 61 1.20 -4.55 -4.81
N SER A 62 0.60 -5.73 -4.74
CA SER A 62 -0.80 -5.87 -4.42
C SER A 62 -1.00 -5.73 -2.90
N PRO A 63 -2.09 -5.08 -2.45
CA PRO A 63 -2.48 -5.04 -1.04
C PRO A 63 -2.86 -6.43 -0.53
N ASP A 64 -2.84 -6.59 0.80
CA ASP A 64 -3.23 -7.85 1.49
C ASP A 64 -2.56 -9.10 0.91
N THR A 65 -1.32 -8.97 0.41
CA THR A 65 -0.63 -10.04 -0.31
C THR A 65 0.65 -10.38 0.43
N THR A 66 0.86 -11.66 0.71
CA THR A 66 2.10 -12.14 1.31
C THR A 66 3.19 -12.25 0.25
N TYR A 67 4.34 -11.64 0.51
CA TYR A 67 5.54 -11.71 -0.33
C TYR A 67 6.69 -12.35 0.43
N ARG A 68 7.46 -13.14 -0.31
CA ARG A 68 8.73 -13.73 0.13
C ARG A 68 9.84 -13.14 -0.70
N TYR A 69 10.92 -12.74 -0.04
CA TYR A 69 12.09 -12.13 -0.65
C TYR A 69 13.33 -12.91 -0.30
N ARG A 70 14.28 -12.99 -1.24
CA ARG A 70 15.63 -13.48 -1.00
C ARG A 70 16.62 -12.65 -1.80
N LEU A 71 17.85 -12.60 -1.33
CA LEU A 71 18.98 -12.13 -2.13
C LEU A 71 19.68 -13.31 -2.75
N GLU A 72 19.99 -13.20 -4.02
CA GLU A 72 21.06 -13.96 -4.66
C GLU A 72 22.28 -13.02 -4.73
N TYR A 73 23.40 -13.41 -4.13
CA TYR A 73 24.60 -12.58 -4.05
C TYR A 73 25.76 -13.24 -4.78
N ILE A 74 26.61 -12.41 -5.36
CA ILE A 74 27.81 -12.85 -6.09
C ILE A 74 28.98 -12.88 -5.11
N SER A 75 29.54 -14.06 -4.84
CA SER A 75 30.72 -14.21 -4.02
C SER A 75 31.97 -13.58 -4.67
N ASP A 76 33.04 -13.37 -3.92
CA ASP A 76 34.33 -12.91 -4.45
C ASP A 76 34.94 -13.89 -5.48
N THR A 77 34.51 -15.17 -5.47
CA THR A 77 34.90 -16.18 -6.47
C THR A 77 33.99 -16.19 -7.70
N GLY A 78 32.96 -15.35 -7.73
CA GLY A 78 31.97 -15.26 -8.80
C GLY A 78 30.84 -16.28 -8.73
N GLU A 79 30.69 -16.98 -7.60
CA GLU A 79 29.59 -17.93 -7.38
C GLU A 79 28.31 -17.20 -6.98
N LEU A 80 27.16 -17.68 -7.46
CA LEU A 80 25.85 -17.18 -7.04
C LEU A 80 25.35 -17.99 -5.86
N LEU A 81 25.14 -17.32 -4.74
CA LEU A 81 24.71 -17.92 -3.48
C LEU A 81 23.43 -17.24 -2.97
N GLU A 82 22.66 -17.93 -2.14
CA GLU A 82 21.37 -17.45 -1.65
C GLU A 82 21.45 -16.99 -0.18
N SER A 83 20.72 -15.93 0.16
CA SER A 83 20.50 -15.49 1.55
C SER A 83 19.40 -16.30 2.24
N ASN A 84 19.11 -15.94 3.49
CA ASN A 84 17.84 -16.30 4.11
C ASN A 84 16.65 -15.69 3.33
N THR A 85 15.45 -16.23 3.56
CA THR A 85 14.21 -15.69 3.02
C THR A 85 13.53 -14.77 4.05
N ALA A 86 13.17 -13.55 3.65
CA ALA A 86 12.32 -12.65 4.41
C ALA A 86 10.86 -12.77 3.93
N THR A 87 9.90 -12.83 4.86
CA THR A 87 8.47 -12.90 4.54
C THR A 87 7.74 -11.73 5.19
N ILE A 88 6.88 -11.06 4.42
CA ILE A 88 6.06 -9.95 4.92
C ILE A 88 4.77 -9.89 4.11
N THR A 89 3.69 -9.44 4.75
CA THR A 89 2.41 -9.21 4.10
C THR A 89 2.22 -7.71 3.93
N THR A 90 1.91 -7.27 2.70
CA THR A 90 1.50 -5.88 2.47
C THR A 90 0.26 -5.55 3.28
N ARG A 91 0.15 -4.31 3.73
CA ARG A 91 -1.04 -3.87 4.46
C ARG A 91 -2.24 -3.93 3.52
N SER A 92 -3.42 -3.98 4.11
CA SER A 92 -4.63 -3.74 3.34
C SER A 92 -4.54 -2.40 2.64
N LEU A 93 -5.11 -2.33 1.43
CA LEU A 93 -5.31 -1.06 0.76
C LEU A 93 -6.04 -0.18 1.77
N PRO A 94 -5.45 0.94 2.25
CA PRO A 94 -6.19 1.84 3.10
C PRO A 94 -7.47 2.17 2.34
N ALA A 95 -8.62 2.03 2.99
CA ALA A 95 -9.89 2.30 2.36
C ALA A 95 -9.76 3.63 1.62
N SER A 96 -9.77 3.58 0.28
CA SER A 96 -9.59 4.76 -0.56
C SER A 96 -10.88 5.55 -0.46
N CYS A 97 -11.01 6.28 0.62
CA CYS A 97 -12.13 7.14 0.84
C CYS A 97 -11.58 8.55 0.83
N ASP A 98 -11.40 9.03 -0.39
CA ASP A 98 -11.46 10.45 -0.62
C ASP A 98 -12.93 10.85 -0.41
N PRO A 99 -13.26 11.58 0.67
CA PRO A 99 -14.61 12.07 0.81
C PRO A 99 -14.89 13.01 -0.37
N TYR A 100 -16.02 12.83 -1.02
CA TYR A 100 -16.51 13.78 -2.00
C TYR A 100 -16.71 15.13 -1.30
N PHE A 101 -15.77 16.05 -1.46
CA PHE A 101 -15.84 17.40 -0.92
C PHE A 101 -16.29 18.35 -2.03
N ASN A 102 -17.52 18.86 -1.92
CA ASN A 102 -18.05 19.78 -2.91
C ASN A 102 -19.18 20.62 -2.33
N ASP A 103 -19.67 21.58 -3.10
CA ASP A 103 -20.86 22.34 -2.78
C ASP A 103 -22.13 21.47 -2.85
N ASN A 104 -23.16 21.88 -2.10
CA ASN A 104 -24.41 21.14 -1.98
C ASN A 104 -25.21 21.03 -3.29
N VAL A 105 -25.00 21.91 -4.27
CA VAL A 105 -25.61 21.77 -5.60
C VAL A 105 -24.95 20.65 -6.37
N THR A 106 -23.62 20.62 -6.39
CA THR A 106 -22.83 19.61 -7.08
C THR A 106 -23.10 18.22 -6.49
N HIS A 107 -23.25 18.11 -5.17
CA HIS A 107 -23.69 16.86 -4.53
C HIS A 107 -25.05 16.34 -5.00
N VAL A 108 -26.01 17.23 -5.23
CA VAL A 108 -27.33 16.86 -5.73
C VAL A 108 -27.26 16.48 -7.20
N SER A 109 -26.53 17.24 -8.04
CA SER A 109 -26.41 16.95 -9.48
C SER A 109 -25.67 15.64 -9.75
N GLU A 110 -24.71 15.28 -8.90
CA GLU A 110 -23.96 14.02 -9.01
C GLU A 110 -24.64 12.86 -8.27
N GLY A 111 -25.87 13.07 -7.76
CA GLY A 111 -26.71 12.03 -7.17
C GLY A 111 -26.24 11.53 -5.80
N ARG A 112 -25.33 12.25 -5.13
CA ARG A 112 -24.82 11.96 -3.78
C ARG A 112 -25.72 12.51 -2.67
N ALA A 113 -26.52 13.52 -2.97
CA ALA A 113 -27.46 14.14 -2.05
C ALA A 113 -28.85 14.32 -2.68
N ARG A 114 -29.81 14.72 -1.86
CA ARG A 114 -31.18 15.07 -2.26
C ARG A 114 -31.59 16.37 -1.60
N VAL A 115 -32.47 17.11 -2.28
CA VAL A 115 -33.01 18.38 -1.79
C VAL A 115 -34.43 18.19 -1.27
N TRP A 116 -34.76 18.81 -0.15
CA TRP A 116 -36.10 18.85 0.42
C TRP A 116 -36.31 20.19 1.14
N PHE A 117 -37.35 20.95 0.74
CA PHE A 117 -37.65 22.29 1.28
C PHE A 117 -36.43 23.25 1.34
N GLY A 118 -35.56 23.24 0.33
CA GLY A 118 -34.38 24.12 0.26
C GLY A 118 -33.15 23.64 1.06
N PHE A 119 -33.27 22.50 1.75
CA PHE A 119 -32.18 21.86 2.47
C PHE A 119 -31.65 20.64 1.72
N THR A 120 -30.37 20.37 1.88
CA THR A 120 -29.68 19.23 1.28
C THR A 120 -29.42 18.16 2.32
N PHE A 121 -29.65 16.91 1.95
CA PHE A 121 -29.44 15.72 2.78
C PHE A 121 -28.65 14.66 2.01
N ALA A 122 -27.74 13.97 2.67
CA ALA A 122 -26.97 12.89 2.05
C ALA A 122 -27.90 11.75 1.62
N ARG A 123 -27.66 11.19 0.44
CA ARG A 123 -28.50 10.12 -0.12
C ARG A 123 -28.09 8.77 0.45
N GLY A 124 -28.83 8.29 1.44
CA GLY A 124 -28.51 7.08 2.19
C GLY A 124 -28.79 7.33 3.66
N SER A 125 -27.82 7.90 4.37
CA SER A 125 -27.91 8.27 5.80
C SER A 125 -29.02 9.25 6.15
N TRP A 126 -29.42 10.12 5.22
CA TRP A 126 -30.22 11.33 5.53
C TRP A 126 -29.51 12.35 6.39
N ASP A 127 -28.17 12.29 6.48
CA ASP A 127 -27.40 13.31 7.19
C ASP A 127 -27.66 14.69 6.59
N TYR A 128 -27.89 15.67 7.46
CA TYR A 128 -28.14 17.04 7.07
C TYR A 128 -26.85 17.71 6.59
N MET A 129 -26.89 18.30 5.39
CA MET A 129 -25.74 18.92 4.73
C MET A 129 -25.83 20.46 4.70
N GLY A 130 -26.92 21.04 5.19
CA GLY A 130 -27.15 22.49 5.12
C GLY A 130 -28.07 22.91 3.98
N LEU A 131 -27.95 24.16 3.54
CA LEU A 131 -28.77 24.75 2.48
C LEU A 131 -28.33 24.24 1.10
N TRP A 132 -29.28 24.08 0.18
CA TRP A 132 -28.97 23.80 -1.22
C TRP A 132 -28.45 25.06 -1.93
N ASN A 133 -27.13 25.26 -1.93
CA ASN A 133 -26.45 26.40 -2.54
C ASN A 133 -25.00 26.07 -2.91
N LEU A 134 -24.32 27.00 -3.59
CA LEU A 134 -22.93 26.87 -4.06
C LEU A 134 -21.87 27.30 -3.01
N PHE A 135 -22.28 27.66 -1.80
CA PHE A 135 -21.40 28.21 -0.75
C PHE A 135 -21.27 27.29 0.47
N THR A 136 -22.17 26.31 0.59
CA THR A 136 -22.15 25.30 1.64
C THR A 136 -21.48 24.07 1.07
N GLU A 137 -20.24 23.86 1.49
CA GLU A 137 -19.44 22.69 1.15
C GLU A 137 -19.61 21.61 2.21
N THR A 138 -19.72 20.36 1.76
CA THR A 138 -19.86 19.20 2.65
C THR A 138 -18.93 18.09 2.17
N ALA A 139 -18.34 17.36 3.13
CA ALA A 139 -17.63 16.12 2.86
C ALA A 139 -18.62 14.95 2.96
N LEU A 140 -18.75 14.16 1.89
CA LEU A 140 -19.50 12.90 1.91
C LEU A 140 -18.59 11.71 1.66
N PHE A 141 -18.83 10.61 2.35
CA PHE A 141 -18.27 9.31 1.97
C PHE A 141 -19.38 8.31 1.65
N ARG A 142 -19.01 7.24 0.93
CA ARG A 142 -19.95 6.17 0.54
C ARG A 142 -19.66 4.90 1.32
N ASP A 143 -20.70 4.32 1.91
CA ASP A 143 -20.67 3.00 2.55
C ASP A 143 -21.79 2.10 2.02
N ASN A 144 -22.04 0.97 2.70
CA ASN A 144 -23.06 -0.01 2.31
C ASN A 144 -24.50 0.55 2.35
N ASP A 145 -24.76 1.61 3.12
CA ASP A 145 -26.08 2.23 3.27
C ASP A 145 -26.27 3.47 2.38
N GLY A 146 -25.25 3.85 1.60
CA GLY A 146 -25.27 5.00 0.70
C GLY A 146 -24.25 6.08 1.11
N PHE A 147 -24.62 7.35 0.96
CA PHE A 147 -23.76 8.47 1.31
C PHE A 147 -24.00 8.95 2.74
N LYS A 148 -22.93 9.29 3.45
CA LYS A 148 -22.92 9.82 4.83
C LYS A 148 -22.01 11.04 4.95
N VAL A 149 -22.33 11.95 5.85
CA VAL A 149 -21.52 13.16 6.11
C VAL A 149 -20.29 12.80 6.92
N GLY A 150 -19.14 13.33 6.49
CA GLY A 150 -17.89 13.25 7.25
C GLY A 150 -16.73 12.67 6.45
N VAL A 151 -15.73 12.22 7.20
CA VAL A 151 -14.57 11.48 6.69
C VAL A 151 -14.81 10.00 6.91
N CYS A 152 -14.25 9.15 6.05
CA CYS A 152 -14.34 7.72 6.31
C CYS A 152 -13.70 7.35 7.65
N PRO A 153 -14.22 6.32 8.33
CA PRO A 153 -13.51 5.70 9.43
C PRO A 153 -12.16 5.23 8.89
N ILE A 154 -11.07 5.82 9.37
CA ILE A 154 -9.76 5.16 9.28
C ILE A 154 -9.94 3.85 10.02
N GLY A 155 -9.87 2.73 9.30
CA GLY A 155 -9.79 1.43 9.95
C GLY A 155 -8.63 1.52 10.92
N ASN A 156 -8.90 1.32 12.22
CA ASN A 156 -7.85 1.25 13.23
C ASN A 156 -6.99 0.03 12.88
N GLY A 157 -5.96 0.25 12.07
CA GLY A 157 -4.88 -0.68 11.86
C GLY A 157 -4.01 -0.65 13.10
N SER A 158 -4.42 -1.43 14.11
CA SER A 158 -3.60 -1.84 15.24
C SER A 158 -2.96 -3.18 14.94
#